data_AF-A0A968TQC9-F1
#
_entry.id   AF-A0A968TQC9-F1
#
_cell.length_a   1.000
_cell.length_b   1.000
_cell.length_c   1.000
_cell.angle_alpha   90.00
_cell.angle_beta   90.00
_cell.angle_gamma   90.00
#
_symmetry.space_group_name_H-M   'P 1'
#
loop_
_entity.id
_entity.type
_entity.pdbx_description
1 polymer ?
#
loop_
_entity_poly.entity_id
_entity_poly.type
_entity_poly.pdbx_seq_one_letter_code
_entity_poly.pdbx_strand_id
1 'polypeptide(L)'
;MAISSTSFSDQDIALVLFRDNDANGILNNGDSVVRNAGSGGIFQTANAVVTQGSYIARLTSAFDTGYNVRIARASTGAANPLTAPEIPLGQISQDLQRRDRVNDNDTADNFAFTLDGNSSLNIGVRELGNLNKGDVNIRVVQDLNG
;
A
#
# COMPACT_ATOMS: atom_id res chain seq x y z
N MET A 1 -16.02 22.67 -12.04
CA MET A 1 -16.22 21.93 -10.78
C MET A 1 -14.83 21.54 -10.31
N ALA A 2 -14.27 22.34 -9.40
CA ALA A 2 -12.90 22.13 -8.92
C ALA A 2 -12.97 21.25 -7.67
N ILE A 3 -12.43 20.04 -7.75
CA ILE A 3 -12.20 19.22 -6.56
C ILE A 3 -10.77 19.50 -6.13
N SER A 4 -10.67 20.20 -5.00
CA SER A 4 -9.44 20.58 -4.30
C SER A 4 -8.62 19.33 -3.97
N SER A 5 -7.40 19.24 -4.50
CA SER A 5 -6.37 18.38 -3.92
C SER A 5 -5.87 19.10 -2.66
N THR A 6 -6.26 18.61 -1.48
CA THR A 6 -5.60 19.05 -0.25
C THR A 6 -4.14 18.63 -0.35
N SER A 7 -3.24 19.61 -0.43
CA SER A 7 -1.84 19.44 -0.09
C SER A 7 -1.79 18.80 1.29
N PHE A 8 -1.37 17.54 1.34
CA PHE A 8 -1.12 16.89 2.62
C PHE A 8 0.17 17.49 3.16
N SER A 9 0.06 18.33 4.19
CA SER A 9 1.19 18.54 5.10
C SER A 9 1.66 17.16 5.55
N ASP A 10 2.96 16.87 5.46
CA ASP A 10 3.56 15.62 5.91
C ASP A 10 3.00 15.24 7.30
N GLN A 11 2.12 14.25 7.35
CA GLN A 11 1.56 13.77 8.61
C GLN A 11 2.36 12.55 9.00
N ASP A 12 3.24 12.74 9.97
CA ASP A 12 4.27 11.78 10.37
C ASP A 12 3.70 10.62 11.18
N ILE A 13 2.96 9.75 10.51
CA ILE A 13 2.77 8.37 10.98
C ILE A 13 4.04 7.60 10.64
N ALA A 14 4.58 6.87 11.61
CA ALA A 14 5.63 5.90 11.42
C ALA A 14 5.11 4.49 11.70
N LEU A 15 5.47 3.52 10.87
CA LEU A 15 5.07 2.12 11.02
C LEU A 15 6.31 1.23 11.14
N VAL A 16 6.33 0.43 12.20
CA VAL A 16 7.38 -0.58 12.42
C VAL A 16 6.73 -1.92 12.73
N LEU A 17 7.15 -2.95 12.01
CA LEU A 17 6.78 -4.34 12.25
C LEU A 17 7.86 -5.00 13.10
N PHE A 18 7.44 -5.64 14.19
CA PHE A 18 8.28 -6.41 15.10
C PHE A 18 7.90 -7.87 15.08
N ARG A 19 8.89 -8.74 15.25
CA ARG A 19 8.69 -10.15 15.63
C ARG A 19 8.54 -10.18 17.15
N ASP A 20 7.40 -10.69 17.59
CA ASP A 20 7.13 -11.01 19.00
C ASP A 20 7.77 -12.37 19.27
N ASN A 21 8.93 -12.35 19.92
CA ASN A 21 9.80 -13.53 20.03
C ASN A 21 9.36 -14.49 21.12
N ASP A 22 8.76 -13.98 22.19
CA ASP A 22 8.25 -14.79 23.30
C ASP A 22 6.72 -15.02 23.24
N ALA A 23 6.07 -14.47 22.21
CA ALA A 23 4.64 -14.64 21.91
C ALA A 23 3.73 -14.17 23.04
N ASN A 24 4.17 -13.17 23.80
CA ASN A 24 3.45 -12.65 24.96
C ASN A 24 2.46 -11.53 24.61
N GLY A 25 2.46 -11.04 23.36
CA GLY A 25 1.58 -9.97 22.87
C GLY A 25 1.95 -8.57 23.34
N ILE A 26 3.10 -8.39 23.98
CA ILE A 26 3.59 -7.12 24.55
C ILE A 26 4.93 -6.77 23.89
N LEU A 27 4.99 -5.64 23.19
CA LEU A 27 6.24 -5.18 22.61
C LEU A 27 7.26 -4.81 23.71
N ASN A 28 8.35 -5.56 23.81
CA ASN A 28 9.37 -5.41 24.85
C ASN A 28 10.80 -5.70 24.35
N ASN A 29 11.79 -5.70 25.25
CA ASN A 29 13.21 -5.84 24.89
C ASN A 29 13.59 -7.21 24.29
N GLY A 30 12.74 -8.23 24.44
CA GLY A 30 12.91 -9.53 23.79
C GLY A 30 12.57 -9.55 22.30
N ASP A 31 11.89 -8.51 21.80
CA ASP A 31 11.37 -8.46 20.44
C ASP A 31 12.35 -7.83 19.45
N SER A 32 12.19 -8.17 18.18
CA SER A 32 13.11 -7.73 17.14
C SER A 32 12.40 -7.00 16.00
N VAL A 33 13.03 -5.95 15.47
CA VAL A 33 12.50 -5.21 14.31
C VAL A 33 12.61 -6.10 13.08
N VAL A 34 11.48 -6.32 12.40
CA VAL A 34 11.40 -7.03 11.11
C VAL A 34 11.47 -6.03 9.95
N ARG A 35 10.70 -4.95 10.04
CA ARG A 35 10.63 -3.92 9.01
C ARG A 35 10.30 -2.57 9.61
N ASN A 36 11.06 -1.55 9.24
CA ASN A 36 10.70 -0.16 9.47
C ASN A 36 10.24 0.45 8.14
N ALA A 37 9.01 0.92 8.07
CA ALA A 37 8.47 1.59 6.89
C ALA A 37 8.97 3.04 6.75
N GLY A 38 9.55 3.60 7.81
CA GLY A 38 9.94 5.00 7.90
C GLY A 38 8.83 5.88 8.50
N SER A 39 9.02 7.18 8.33
CA SER A 39 8.11 8.28 8.69
C SER A 39 8.12 9.31 7.55
N GLY A 40 7.13 10.20 7.46
CA GLY A 40 7.08 11.23 6.41
C GLY A 40 6.02 10.98 5.35
N GLY A 41 4.80 10.63 5.75
CA GLY A 41 3.71 10.50 4.79
C GLY A 41 2.40 10.00 5.40
N ILE A 42 1.29 10.41 4.79
CA ILE A 42 -0.08 10.06 5.19
C ILE A 42 -0.41 8.55 5.07
N PHE A 43 0.46 7.76 4.43
CA PHE A 43 0.32 6.32 4.27
C PHE A 43 1.65 5.60 4.48
N GLN A 44 1.67 4.64 5.41
CA GLN A 44 2.84 3.82 5.70
C GLN A 44 2.60 2.36 5.32
N THR A 45 3.65 1.64 4.90
CA THR A 45 3.53 0.21 4.58
C THR A 45 4.79 -0.56 4.92
N ALA A 46 4.64 -1.59 5.73
CA ALA A 46 5.70 -2.51 6.10
C ALA A 46 5.48 -3.85 5.39
N ASN A 47 6.09 -4.04 4.21
CA ASN A 47 6.08 -5.32 3.51
C ASN A 47 7.33 -6.12 3.88
N ALA A 48 7.12 -7.37 4.28
CA ALA A 48 8.19 -8.29 4.61
C ALA A 48 7.76 -9.71 4.27
N VAL A 49 8.71 -10.50 3.77
CA VAL A 49 8.58 -11.96 3.77
C VAL A 49 8.94 -12.42 5.18
N VAL A 50 7.99 -13.06 5.85
CA VAL A 50 8.09 -13.39 7.27
C VAL A 50 7.82 -14.89 7.47
N THR A 51 8.48 -15.49 8.47
CA THR A 51 8.25 -16.90 8.84
C THR A 51 7.04 -17.02 9.78
N GLN A 52 6.55 -18.24 9.99
CA GLN A 52 5.47 -18.49 10.95
C GLN A 52 5.80 -17.96 12.35
N GLY A 53 4.83 -17.30 13.00
CA GLY A 53 4.88 -16.90 14.40
C GLY A 53 4.13 -15.60 14.68
N SER A 54 4.41 -14.98 15.83
CA SER A 54 3.72 -13.79 16.33
C SER A 54 4.44 -12.51 15.91
N TYR A 55 3.68 -11.49 15.57
CA TYR A 55 4.19 -10.19 15.13
C TYR A 55 3.36 -9.06 15.71
N ILE A 56 4.01 -7.92 15.97
CA ILE A 56 3.37 -6.69 16.45
C ILE A 56 3.64 -5.58 15.45
N ALA A 57 2.59 -4.97 14.93
CA ALA A 57 2.69 -3.74 14.12
C ALA A 57 2.51 -2.53 15.04
N ARG A 58 3.56 -1.72 15.19
CA ARG A 58 3.52 -0.47 15.96
C ARG A 58 3.34 0.71 15.01
N LEU A 59 2.27 1.48 15.22
CA LEU A 59 2.09 2.80 14.63
C LEU A 59 2.41 3.86 15.67
N THR A 60 3.18 4.87 15.29
CA THR A 60 3.45 6.05 16.12
C THR A 60 3.18 7.30 15.30
N SER A 61 2.54 8.30 15.90
CA SER A 61 2.36 9.63 15.30
C SER A 61 2.87 10.68 16.27
N ALA A 62 3.42 11.77 15.76
CA ALA A 62 3.76 12.95 16.55
C ALA A 62 2.52 13.79 16.94
N PHE A 63 1.36 13.48 16.35
CA PHE A 63 0.11 14.23 16.50
C PHE A 63 -1.06 13.29 16.80
N ASP A 64 -2.19 13.87 17.23
CA ASP A 64 -3.46 13.14 17.29
C ASP A 64 -3.92 12.84 15.86
N THR A 65 -4.07 11.56 15.53
CA THR A 65 -4.28 11.11 14.15
C THR A 65 -5.19 9.89 14.12
N GLY A 66 -6.35 10.02 13.47
CA GLY A 66 -7.20 8.89 13.12
C GLY A 66 -6.57 8.07 12.00
N TYR A 67 -6.59 6.75 12.11
CA TYR A 67 -5.96 5.87 11.13
C TYR A 67 -6.83 4.64 10.83
N ASN A 68 -6.64 4.05 9.64
CA ASN A 68 -7.16 2.74 9.28
C ASN A 68 -5.98 1.79 9.06
N VAL A 69 -5.99 0.62 9.69
CA VAL A 69 -4.98 -0.43 9.46
C VAL A 69 -5.58 -1.57 8.67
N ARG A 70 -4.91 -1.95 7.58
CA ARG A 70 -5.17 -3.18 6.85
C ARG A 70 -3.94 -4.09 6.97
N ILE A 71 -4.16 -5.29 7.49
CA ILE A 71 -3.16 -6.37 7.50
C ILE A 71 -3.65 -7.45 6.55
N ALA A 72 -2.84 -7.77 5.55
CA ALA A 72 -3.13 -8.82 4.59
C ALA A 72 -1.92 -9.74 4.48
N ARG A 73 -2.18 -11.05 4.50
CA ARG A 73 -1.17 -12.05 4.21
C ARG A 73 -1.13 -12.26 2.69
N ALA A 74 0.03 -12.10 2.06
CA ALA A 74 0.24 -12.59 0.71
C ALA A 74 0.16 -14.13 0.74
N SER A 75 -0.72 -14.74 -0.04
CA SER A 75 -0.71 -16.20 -0.24
C SER A 75 0.63 -16.60 -0.86
N THR A 76 1.16 -17.76 -0.48
CA THR A 76 2.38 -18.32 -1.09
C THR A 76 2.17 -18.46 -2.60
N GLY A 77 2.97 -17.75 -3.40
CA GLY A 77 2.82 -17.70 -4.86
C GLY A 77 1.86 -16.64 -5.40
N ALA A 78 1.21 -15.85 -4.54
CA ALA A 78 0.37 -14.74 -4.96
C ALA A 78 1.15 -13.42 -5.02
N ALA A 79 0.74 -12.57 -5.96
CA ALA A 79 1.23 -11.23 -6.16
C ALA A 79 1.07 -10.40 -4.86
N ASN A 80 2.20 -9.96 -4.30
CA ASN A 80 2.19 -8.86 -3.34
C ASN A 80 1.97 -7.57 -4.14
N PRO A 81 1.05 -6.66 -3.77
CA PRO A 81 0.86 -5.36 -4.43
C PRO A 81 2.11 -4.47 -4.50
N LEU A 82 3.27 -4.90 -3.99
CA LEU A 82 4.55 -4.20 -4.16
C LEU A 82 5.67 -5.09 -4.71
N THR A 83 5.37 -6.34 -5.08
CA THR A 83 6.26 -7.21 -5.86
C THR A 83 5.56 -7.90 -7.04
N ALA A 84 4.29 -7.58 -7.29
CA ALA A 84 3.60 -7.94 -8.51
C ALA A 84 4.38 -7.32 -9.67
N PRO A 85 4.63 -8.07 -10.76
CA PRO A 85 5.25 -7.50 -11.95
C PRO A 85 4.51 -6.22 -12.33
N GLU A 86 5.27 -5.14 -12.48
CA GLU A 86 4.70 -3.89 -12.94
C GLU A 86 4.16 -4.08 -14.36
N ILE A 87 2.92 -3.66 -14.58
CA ILE A 87 2.28 -3.57 -15.87
C ILE A 87 2.63 -2.17 -16.41
N PRO A 88 3.59 -2.06 -17.35
CA PRO A 88 3.98 -0.77 -17.88
C PRO A 88 2.84 -0.22 -18.75
N LEU A 89 2.29 0.92 -18.36
CA LEU A 89 1.34 1.70 -19.16
C LEU A 89 2.06 2.75 -20.02
N GLY A 90 3.33 3.03 -19.73
CA GLY A 90 4.14 4.02 -20.42
C GLY A 90 3.81 5.45 -19.98
N GLN A 91 4.07 6.41 -20.88
CA GLN A 91 3.76 7.82 -20.65
C GLN A 91 2.27 8.09 -20.84
N ILE A 92 1.63 8.70 -19.85
CA ILE A 92 0.23 9.13 -19.92
C ILE A 92 0.19 10.59 -20.37
N SER A 93 -0.08 10.81 -21.65
CA SER A 93 -0.30 12.13 -22.25
C SER A 93 -1.77 12.36 -22.67
N GLN A 94 -2.63 11.36 -22.46
CA GLN A 94 -4.05 11.35 -22.78
C GLN A 94 -4.78 10.31 -21.93
N ASP A 95 -6.12 10.35 -21.92
CA ASP A 95 -6.95 9.38 -21.19
C ASP A 95 -6.60 7.94 -21.60
N LEU A 96 -6.28 7.11 -20.60
CA LEU A 96 -5.99 5.69 -20.78
C LEU A 96 -7.01 4.86 -19.98
N GLN A 97 -7.60 3.87 -20.65
CA GLN A 97 -8.46 2.88 -20.01
C GLN A 97 -7.82 1.50 -20.10
N ARG A 98 -7.74 0.83 -18.94
CA ARG A 98 -7.24 -0.55 -18.82
C ARG A 98 -8.32 -1.40 -18.18
N ARG A 99 -8.51 -2.62 -18.70
CA ARG A 99 -9.34 -3.65 -18.08
C ARG A 99 -8.43 -4.78 -17.64
N ASP A 100 -8.56 -5.17 -16.40
CA ASP A 100 -7.86 -6.31 -15.82
C ASP A 100 -8.69 -6.94 -14.71
N ARG A 101 -8.18 -8.01 -14.08
CA ARG A 101 -8.91 -8.75 -13.05
C ARG A 101 -8.02 -9.22 -11.90
N VAL A 102 -8.33 -8.74 -10.69
CA VAL A 102 -7.88 -9.38 -9.45
C VAL A 102 -8.83 -10.50 -8.99
N ASN A 103 -8.29 -11.53 -8.34
CA ASN A 103 -9.01 -12.68 -7.76
C ASN A 103 -8.18 -13.36 -6.65
N ASP A 104 -8.67 -14.47 -6.08
CA ASP A 104 -8.02 -15.16 -4.95
C ASP A 104 -6.59 -15.67 -5.24
N ASN A 105 -6.24 -15.89 -6.51
CA ASN A 105 -4.90 -16.31 -6.94
C ASN A 105 -4.09 -15.16 -7.55
N ASP A 106 -4.71 -14.01 -7.78
CA ASP A 106 -4.10 -12.83 -8.39
C ASP A 106 -4.64 -11.58 -7.66
N THR A 107 -4.11 -11.32 -6.47
CA THR A 107 -4.77 -10.44 -5.50
C THR A 107 -4.46 -8.96 -5.70
N ALA A 108 -3.57 -8.60 -6.62
CA ALA A 108 -3.14 -7.23 -6.84
C ALA A 108 -2.47 -7.02 -8.21
N ASP A 109 -2.83 -5.90 -8.85
CA ASP A 109 -2.17 -5.39 -10.06
C ASP A 109 -1.36 -4.13 -9.73
N ASN A 110 -0.13 -4.05 -10.25
CA ASN A 110 0.73 -2.87 -10.16
C ASN A 110 0.85 -2.20 -11.51
N PHE A 111 0.30 -1.00 -11.68
CA PHE A 111 0.40 -0.26 -12.93
C PHE A 111 1.48 0.83 -12.82
N ALA A 112 2.51 0.73 -13.65
CA ALA A 112 3.60 1.71 -13.70
C ALA A 112 3.41 2.66 -14.89
N PHE A 113 3.52 3.95 -14.65
CA PHE A 113 3.35 4.98 -15.69
C PHE A 113 4.17 6.23 -15.38
N THR A 114 4.48 6.99 -16.44
CA THR A 114 5.11 8.31 -16.34
C THR A 114 4.15 9.41 -16.78
N LEU A 115 4.34 10.63 -16.28
CA LEU A 115 3.62 11.81 -16.72
C LEU A 115 4.53 12.65 -17.63
N ASP A 116 3.94 13.31 -18.62
CA ASP A 116 4.64 14.21 -19.56
C ASP A 116 4.93 15.61 -18.99
N GLY A 117 4.40 15.90 -17.81
CA GLY A 117 4.67 17.11 -17.05
C GLY A 117 3.87 17.14 -15.75
N ASN A 118 4.03 18.23 -15.00
CA ASN A 118 3.24 18.46 -13.80
C ASN A 118 1.78 18.67 -14.19
N SER A 119 0.91 17.76 -13.77
CA SER A 119 -0.51 17.79 -14.08
C SER A 119 -1.33 17.23 -12.92
N SER A 120 -2.62 17.55 -12.90
CA SER A 120 -3.56 16.89 -12.00
C SER A 120 -3.84 15.48 -12.51
N LEU A 121 -3.60 14.48 -11.67
CA LEU A 121 -3.88 13.08 -11.97
C LEU A 121 -5.28 12.69 -11.46
N ASN A 122 -6.09 12.09 -12.33
CA ASN A 122 -7.37 11.49 -11.96
C ASN A 122 -7.32 9.98 -12.26
N ILE A 123 -7.50 9.17 -11.21
CA ILE A 123 -7.58 7.71 -11.33
C ILE A 123 -8.94 7.27 -10.79
N GLY A 124 -9.70 6.56 -11.63
CA GLY A 124 -10.96 5.94 -11.25
C GLY A 124 -10.93 4.44 -11.51
N VAL A 125 -11.38 3.65 -10.54
CA VAL A 125 -11.68 2.22 -10.75
C VAL A 125 -13.18 2.04 -10.84
N ARG A 126 -13.61 1.30 -11.86
CA ARG A 126 -14.99 0.88 -12.03
C ARG A 126 -15.03 -0.63 -12.04
N GLU A 127 -15.80 -1.20 -11.13
CA GLU A 127 -16.09 -2.63 -11.14
C GLU A 127 -16.79 -3.02 -12.46
N LEU A 128 -16.33 -4.10 -13.08
CA LEU A 128 -16.85 -4.61 -14.34
C LEU A 128 -17.56 -5.95 -14.11
N GLY A 129 -18.86 -5.93 -13.84
CA GLY A 129 -19.70 -7.14 -13.93
C GLY A 129 -20.76 -7.32 -12.84
N ASN A 130 -21.47 -8.44 -12.96
CA ASN A 130 -22.58 -8.86 -12.10
C ASN A 130 -22.21 -10.02 -11.14
N LEU A 131 -20.93 -10.38 -11.04
CA LEU A 131 -20.45 -11.53 -10.27
C LEU A 131 -19.74 -11.06 -9.01
N ASN A 132 -20.12 -11.62 -7.86
CA ASN A 132 -19.53 -11.45 -6.52
C ASN A 132 -18.73 -10.16 -6.33
N LYS A 133 -19.45 -9.09 -5.94
CA LYS A 133 -18.85 -7.80 -5.65
C LYS A 133 -17.71 -7.95 -4.66
N GLY A 134 -16.51 -7.63 -5.12
CA GLY A 134 -15.31 -7.58 -4.30
C GLY A 134 -14.94 -6.12 -4.05
N ASP A 135 -14.53 -5.81 -2.81
CA ASP A 135 -14.03 -4.49 -2.47
C ASP A 135 -12.62 -4.31 -3.06
N VAL A 136 -12.49 -3.43 -4.06
CA VAL A 136 -11.19 -3.03 -4.62
C VAL A 136 -10.74 -1.73 -3.96
N ASN A 137 -9.47 -1.67 -3.57
CA ASN A 137 -8.85 -0.47 -3.03
C ASN A 137 -7.73 0.00 -3.96
N ILE A 138 -7.62 1.30 -4.17
CA ILE A 138 -6.55 1.91 -4.97
C ILE A 138 -5.53 2.56 -4.05
N ARG A 139 -4.25 2.45 -4.41
CA ARG A 139 -3.18 3.25 -3.85
C ARG A 139 -2.35 3.84 -4.99
N VAL A 140 -1.99 5.11 -4.86
CA VAL A 140 -1.02 5.77 -5.72
C VAL A 140 0.26 5.96 -4.92
N VAL A 141 1.39 5.56 -5.49
CA VAL A 141 2.72 5.71 -4.90
C VAL A 141 3.60 6.38 -5.94
N GLN A 142 4.30 7.44 -5.54
CA GLN A 142 5.35 8.02 -6.36
C GLN A 142 6.62 7.17 -6.20
N ASP A 143 7.19 6.74 -7.32
CA ASP A 143 8.54 6.18 -7.31
C ASP A 143 9.56 7.32 -7.11
N LEU A 144 10.42 7.15 -6.10
CA LEU A 144 11.45 8.11 -5.71
C LEU A 144 12.86 7.58 -5.94
N ASN A 145 13.02 6.30 -6.30
CA ASN A 145 14.33 5.65 -6.32
C ASN A 145 14.88 5.31 -7.71
N GLY A 146 14.05 5.28 -8.77
CA GLY A 146 14.52 5.20 -10.16
C GLY A 146 15.16 3.88 -10.58
#